data_AF-A6QT42-F1
#
_entry.id   AF-A6QT42-F1
#
_cell.length_a   1.000
_cell.length_b   1.000
_cell.length_c   1.000
_cell.angle_alpha   90.00
_cell.angle_beta   90.00
_cell.angle_gamma   90.00
#
_symmetry.space_group_name_H-M   'P 1'
#
loop_
_entity.id
_entity.type
_entity.pdbx_description
1 polymer ?
#
loop_
_entity_poly.entity_id
_entity_poly.type
_entity_poly.pdbx_seq_one_letter_code
_entity_poly.pdbx_strand_id
1 'polypeptide(L)'
;MASISTAIVLILGCLAGLVAIILSAYSWFRTSKYYLPLPIALSGVTTFFPIAAVILIPLATNLAAGTRSRRSDTTSLGSIKVSRFTIILEQLLTIIPTALAAFAISYFAPEDILGCRLENQWQSFYSHKNAIAIRSIQDRLQCCGFRSTRDRGWPFPSASDQRDCTSAFGYTQSCFAGWRSAQRQAATMVFTAAILSLVMKVGG
;
A
#
# COMPACT_ATOMS: atom_id res chain seq x y z
N MET A 1 -2.54 -13.25 -36.89
CA MET A 1 -2.75 -13.82 -35.54
C MET A 1 -1.78 -13.29 -34.49
N ALA A 2 -0.47 -13.15 -34.77
CA ALA A 2 0.51 -12.63 -33.81
C ALA A 2 0.22 -11.20 -33.28
N SER A 3 -0.23 -10.26 -34.13
CA SER A 3 -0.50 -8.86 -33.73
C SER A 3 -1.74 -8.66 -32.86
N ILE A 4 -2.71 -9.59 -32.91
CA ILE A 4 -3.91 -9.54 -32.06
C ILE A 4 -3.57 -10.02 -30.66
N SER A 5 -2.73 -11.06 -30.56
CA SER A 5 -2.25 -11.58 -29.28
C SER A 5 -1.43 -10.54 -28.51
N THR A 6 -0.58 -9.76 -29.19
CA THR A 6 0.22 -8.70 -28.54
C THR A 6 -0.64 -7.53 -28.09
N ALA A 7 -1.62 -7.10 -28.89
CA ALA A 7 -2.55 -6.04 -28.50
C ALA A 7 -3.38 -6.44 -27.26
N ILE A 8 -3.84 -7.69 -27.20
CA ILE A 8 -4.58 -8.22 -26.03
C ILE A 8 -3.71 -8.21 -24.78
N VAL A 9 -2.45 -8.66 -24.87
CA VAL A 9 -1.49 -8.65 -23.74
C VAL A 9 -1.23 -7.23 -23.24
N LEU A 10 -1.06 -6.26 -24.15
CA LEU A 10 -0.86 -4.85 -23.80
C LEU A 10 -2.09 -4.24 -23.12
N ILE A 11 -3.29 -4.52 -23.62
CA ILE A 11 -4.54 -4.02 -23.02
C ILE A 11 -4.76 -4.62 -21.63
N LEU A 12 -4.56 -5.93 -21.46
CA LEU A 12 -4.65 -6.62 -20.17
C LEU A 12 -3.61 -6.10 -19.17
N GLY A 13 -2.37 -5.88 -19.63
CA GLY A 13 -1.30 -5.30 -18.81
C GLY A 13 -1.64 -3.89 -18.34
N CYS A 14 -2.11 -3.02 -19.24
CA CYS A 14 -2.55 -1.67 -18.87
C CYS A 14 -3.71 -1.69 -17.86
N LEU A 15 -4.69 -2.57 -18.06
CA LEU A 15 -5.85 -2.67 -17.17
C LEU A 15 -5.46 -3.20 -15.78
N ALA A 16 -4.61 -4.22 -15.71
CA ALA A 16 -4.07 -4.73 -14.46
C ALA A 16 -3.22 -3.68 -13.73
N GLY A 17 -2.44 -2.88 -14.47
CA GLY A 17 -1.66 -1.76 -13.93
C GLY A 17 -2.55 -0.69 -13.29
N LEU A 18 -3.61 -0.28 -13.98
CA LEU A 18 -4.58 0.69 -13.44
C LEU A 18 -5.26 0.18 -12.16
N VAL A 19 -5.66 -1.10 -12.14
CA VAL A 19 -6.26 -1.72 -10.95
C VAL A 19 -5.26 -1.74 -9.79
N ALA A 20 -4.01 -2.11 -10.03
CA ALA A 20 -2.97 -2.12 -9.00
C ALA A 20 -2.71 -0.73 -8.42
N ILE A 21 -2.74 0.32 -9.26
CA ILE A 21 -2.61 1.73 -8.83
C ILE A 21 -3.78 2.14 -7.95
N ILE A 22 -5.01 1.85 -8.38
CA ILE A 22 -6.22 2.20 -7.62
C ILE A 22 -6.21 1.50 -6.25
N LEU A 23 -5.86 0.21 -6.21
CA LEU A 23 -5.77 -0.54 -4.96
C LEU A 23 -4.68 0.00 -4.03
N SER A 24 -3.52 0.38 -4.58
CA SER A 24 -2.42 0.97 -3.82
C SER A 24 -2.75 2.35 -3.26
N ALA A 25 -3.41 3.20 -4.06
CA ALA A 25 -3.88 4.52 -3.61
C ALA A 25 -4.95 4.38 -2.52
N TYR A 26 -5.88 3.43 -2.68
CA TYR A 26 -6.92 3.17 -1.69
C TYR A 26 -6.34 2.62 -0.38
N SER A 27 -5.35 1.72 -0.46
CA SER A 27 -4.66 1.19 0.72
C SER A 27 -3.91 2.30 1.47
N TRP A 28 -3.23 3.20 0.76
CA TRP A 28 -2.55 4.36 1.34
C TRP A 28 -3.53 5.27 2.08
N PHE A 29 -4.65 5.60 1.42
CA PHE A 29 -5.68 6.45 2.00
C PHE A 29 -6.27 5.81 3.26
N ARG A 30 -6.57 4.52 3.22
CA ARG A 30 -7.08 3.76 4.38
C ARG A 30 -6.04 3.70 5.50
N THR A 31 -4.77 3.47 5.20
CA THR A 31 -3.71 3.38 6.20
C THR A 31 -3.47 4.71 6.90
N SER A 32 -3.44 5.79 6.12
CA SER A 32 -3.35 7.16 6.63
C SER A 32 -4.60 7.58 7.39
N LYS A 33 -5.78 7.10 6.96
CA LYS A 33 -7.01 7.29 7.71
C LYS A 33 -6.90 6.57 9.07
N TYR A 34 -6.86 5.25 9.09
CA TYR A 34 -7.11 4.48 10.31
C TYR A 34 -5.85 4.20 11.13
N TYR A 35 -4.74 4.92 10.88
CA TYR A 35 -3.46 4.77 11.58
C TYR A 35 -3.02 3.31 11.72
N LEU A 36 -3.25 2.53 10.66
CA LEU A 36 -2.98 1.10 10.72
C LEU A 36 -1.45 0.86 10.72
N PRO A 37 -0.97 -0.17 11.44
CA PRO A 37 0.45 -0.54 11.49
C PRO A 37 0.96 -1.21 10.20
N LEU A 38 0.41 -0.87 9.02
CA LEU A 38 0.99 -1.25 7.73
C LEU A 38 2.13 -0.30 7.39
N PRO A 39 3.25 -0.79 6.80
CA PRO A 39 4.33 0.08 6.35
C PRO A 39 3.86 0.93 5.15
N ILE A 40 3.41 2.14 5.46
CA ILE A 40 2.85 3.15 4.55
C ILE A 40 3.86 3.48 3.44
N ALA A 41 5.15 3.57 3.75
CA ALA A 41 6.20 4.09 2.87
C ALA A 41 6.45 3.28 1.57
N LEU A 42 6.04 2.01 1.49
CA LEU A 42 6.32 1.15 0.33
C LEU A 42 5.20 1.16 -0.73
N SER A 43 3.96 1.53 -0.37
CA SER A 43 2.81 1.48 -1.30
C SER A 43 2.70 2.70 -2.21
N GLY A 44 3.38 3.81 -1.89
CA GLY A 44 3.43 5.01 -2.74
C GLY A 44 4.47 4.92 -3.86
N VAL A 45 5.59 4.24 -3.61
CA VAL A 45 6.71 4.12 -4.56
C VAL A 45 6.38 3.15 -5.70
N THR A 46 5.56 2.13 -5.44
CA THR A 46 5.08 1.16 -6.45
C THR A 46 4.15 1.74 -7.50
N THR A 47 3.50 2.87 -7.22
CA THR A 47 2.41 3.39 -8.06
C THR A 47 2.91 4.13 -9.30
N PHE A 48 4.04 4.83 -9.18
CA PHE A 48 4.56 5.67 -10.27
C PHE A 48 5.58 4.97 -11.17
N PHE A 49 6.22 3.93 -10.66
CA PHE A 49 7.35 3.27 -11.30
C PHE A 49 7.01 2.40 -12.52
N PRO A 50 5.91 1.62 -12.56
CA PRO A 50 5.58 0.80 -13.73
C PRO A 50 5.08 1.65 -14.91
N ILE A 51 4.40 2.77 -14.66
CA ILE A 51 4.01 3.72 -15.73
C ILE A 51 5.26 4.32 -16.37
N ALA A 52 6.25 4.69 -15.55
CA ALA A 52 7.52 5.18 -16.05
C ALA A 52 8.22 4.11 -16.92
N ALA A 53 8.25 2.84 -16.50
CA ALA A 53 8.85 1.75 -17.28
C ALA A 53 8.16 1.54 -18.64
N VAL A 54 6.83 1.43 -18.65
CA VAL A 54 6.05 1.16 -19.87
C VAL A 54 6.09 2.31 -20.86
N ILE A 55 6.29 3.56 -20.42
CA ILE A 55 6.36 4.73 -21.32
C ILE A 55 7.81 5.06 -21.72
N LEU A 56 8.76 5.07 -20.77
CA LEU A 56 10.14 5.47 -21.05
C LEU A 56 10.92 4.43 -21.84
N ILE A 57 10.64 3.13 -21.67
CA ILE A 57 11.36 2.06 -22.39
C ILE A 57 11.05 2.09 -23.90
N PRO A 58 9.78 2.04 -24.36
CA PRO A 58 9.49 2.08 -25.79
C PRO A 58 9.82 3.45 -26.42
N LEU A 59 9.74 4.55 -25.67
CA LEU A 59 10.13 5.87 -26.16
C LEU A 59 11.65 5.96 -26.36
N ALA A 60 12.44 5.45 -25.41
CA ALA A 60 13.90 5.39 -25.53
C ALA A 60 14.35 4.45 -26.65
N THR A 61 13.70 3.30 -26.84
CA THR A 61 14.04 2.37 -27.93
C THR A 61 13.64 2.92 -29.30
N ASN A 62 12.51 3.62 -29.43
CA ASN A 62 12.11 4.24 -30.70
C ASN A 62 13.00 5.45 -31.05
N LEU A 63 13.42 6.26 -30.08
CA LEU A 63 14.40 7.34 -30.29
C LEU A 63 15.79 6.79 -30.64
N ALA A 64 16.21 5.68 -30.04
CA ALA A 64 17.46 4.99 -30.38
C ALA A 64 17.41 4.30 -31.75
N ALA A 65 16.24 3.80 -32.17
CA ALA A 65 16.04 3.21 -33.49
C ALA A 65 15.98 4.28 -34.60
N GLY A 66 15.33 5.42 -34.36
CA GLY A 66 15.30 6.55 -35.30
C GLY A 66 16.66 7.22 -35.51
N THR A 67 17.53 7.21 -34.50
CA THR A 67 18.89 7.76 -34.58
C THR A 67 19.91 6.82 -35.24
N ARG A 68 19.64 5.50 -35.34
CA ARG A 68 20.49 4.57 -36.12
C ARG A 68 20.55 4.90 -37.61
N SER A 69 19.56 5.60 -38.15
CA SER A 69 19.60 6.08 -39.55
C SER A 69 20.54 7.29 -39.75
N ARG A 70 21.09 7.88 -38.68
CA ARG A 70 21.96 9.07 -38.76
C ARG A 70 23.23 8.87 -37.91
N ARG A 71 24.23 8.26 -38.54
CA ARG A 71 25.61 8.07 -38.07
C ARG A 71 26.21 9.33 -37.39
N SER A 72 26.76 9.19 -36.15
CA SER A 72 28.02 9.80 -35.66
C SER A 72 28.24 9.73 -34.11
N ASP A 73 29.12 8.83 -33.68
CA ASP A 73 30.20 8.96 -32.66
C ASP A 73 30.07 9.70 -31.31
N THR A 74 28.90 9.98 -30.74
CA THR A 74 28.84 10.61 -29.39
C THR A 74 27.93 9.95 -28.34
N THR A 75 27.38 8.76 -28.59
CA THR A 75 26.25 8.21 -27.81
C THR A 75 26.56 7.04 -26.87
N SER A 76 27.81 6.77 -26.50
CA SER A 76 28.12 5.65 -25.59
C SER A 76 27.75 5.94 -24.13
N LEU A 77 27.97 7.17 -23.64
CA LEU A 77 27.75 7.51 -22.23
C LEU A 77 26.26 7.64 -21.86
N GLY A 78 25.43 8.14 -22.78
CA GLY A 78 23.98 8.26 -22.62
C GLY A 78 23.29 6.89 -22.62
N SER A 79 23.70 6.00 -23.53
CA SER A 79 23.16 4.63 -23.62
C SER A 79 23.49 3.79 -22.37
N ILE A 80 24.70 3.94 -21.81
CA ILE A 80 25.10 3.25 -20.57
C ILE A 80 24.33 3.77 -19.34
N LYS A 81 24.06 5.07 -19.25
CA LYS A 81 23.25 5.64 -18.15
C LYS A 81 21.80 5.19 -18.22
N VAL A 82 21.20 5.18 -19.42
CA VAL A 82 19.84 4.68 -19.64
C VAL A 82 19.75 3.18 -19.34
N SER A 83 20.71 2.38 -19.80
CA SER A 83 20.78 0.94 -19.52
C SER A 83 20.97 0.63 -18.03
N ARG A 84 21.81 1.38 -17.31
CA ARG A 84 21.94 1.21 -15.85
C ARG A 84 20.68 1.65 -15.11
N PHE A 85 20.02 2.71 -15.56
CA PHE A 85 18.77 3.17 -14.99
C PHE A 85 17.66 2.13 -15.17
N THR A 86 17.52 1.51 -16.35
CA THR A 86 16.52 0.47 -16.59
C THR A 86 16.77 -0.78 -15.75
N ILE A 87 18.01 -1.21 -15.55
CA ILE A 87 18.34 -2.35 -14.69
C ILE A 87 17.97 -2.08 -13.23
N ILE A 88 18.30 -0.89 -12.71
CA ILE A 88 17.93 -0.50 -11.35
C ILE A 88 16.40 -0.42 -11.21
N LEU A 89 15.74 0.13 -12.23
CA LEU A 89 14.29 0.24 -12.30
C LEU A 89 13.66 -1.17 -12.18
N GLU A 90 14.07 -2.07 -13.06
CA GLU A 90 13.62 -3.45 -13.14
C GLU A 90 13.81 -4.20 -11.82
N GLN A 91 14.95 -4.03 -11.16
CA GLN A 91 15.23 -4.69 -9.90
C GLN A 91 14.30 -4.20 -8.79
N LEU A 92 14.04 -2.90 -8.73
CA LEU A 92 13.13 -2.30 -7.75
C LEU A 92 11.68 -2.72 -7.99
N LEU A 93 11.27 -2.84 -9.26
CA LEU A 93 9.97 -3.37 -9.70
C LEU A 93 9.76 -4.84 -9.30
N THR A 94 10.81 -5.61 -9.03
CA THR A 94 10.67 -6.98 -8.50
C THR A 94 10.71 -6.99 -6.98
N ILE A 95 11.70 -6.31 -6.38
CA ILE A 95 11.97 -6.41 -4.94
C ILE A 95 10.81 -5.80 -4.16
N ILE A 96 10.30 -4.64 -4.55
CA ILE A 96 9.27 -3.95 -3.77
C ILE A 96 7.97 -4.76 -3.75
N PRO A 97 7.38 -5.19 -4.88
CA PRO A 97 6.16 -6.00 -4.85
C PRO A 97 6.35 -7.32 -4.12
N THR A 98 7.51 -7.96 -4.27
CA THR A 98 7.82 -9.22 -3.56
C THR A 98 7.87 -9.00 -2.05
N ALA A 99 8.56 -7.95 -1.58
CA ALA A 99 8.61 -7.60 -0.17
C ALA A 99 7.22 -7.25 0.36
N LEU A 100 6.44 -6.45 -0.39
CA LEU A 100 5.07 -6.10 -0.04
C LEU A 100 4.16 -7.32 0.06
N ALA A 101 4.25 -8.27 -0.88
CA ALA A 101 3.51 -9.52 -0.82
C ALA A 101 3.90 -10.32 0.42
N ALA A 102 5.20 -10.48 0.69
CA ALA A 102 5.70 -11.17 1.87
C ALA A 102 5.22 -10.51 3.18
N PHE A 103 5.28 -9.18 3.27
CA PHE A 103 4.76 -8.46 4.43
C PHE A 103 3.24 -8.58 4.54
N ALA A 104 2.50 -8.49 3.43
CA ALA A 104 1.05 -8.63 3.43
C ALA A 104 0.62 -10.02 3.92
N ILE A 105 1.40 -11.07 3.60
CA ILE A 105 1.16 -12.43 4.09
C ILE A 105 1.14 -12.49 5.62
N SER A 106 1.99 -11.72 6.30
CA SER A 106 2.01 -11.69 7.78
C SER A 106 0.69 -11.23 8.42
N TYR A 107 -0.19 -10.55 7.67
CA TYR A 107 -1.50 -10.11 8.15
C TYR A 107 -2.61 -11.13 7.91
N PHE A 108 -2.33 -12.21 7.15
CA PHE A 108 -3.16 -13.42 7.10
C PHE A 108 -2.81 -14.40 8.22
N ALA A 109 -1.89 -14.03 9.13
CA ALA A 109 -1.56 -14.83 10.28
C ALA A 109 -2.80 -15.13 11.16
N PRO A 110 -2.72 -16.19 11.98
CA PRO A 110 -3.75 -16.55 12.94
C PRO A 110 -4.15 -15.38 13.85
N GLU A 111 -5.38 -15.47 14.36
CA GLU A 111 -6.09 -14.39 15.05
C GLU A 111 -5.34 -13.82 16.26
N ASP A 112 -4.63 -14.69 16.97
CA ASP A 112 -3.83 -14.41 18.15
C ASP A 112 -2.63 -13.50 17.82
N ILE A 113 -1.88 -13.81 16.76
CA ILE A 113 -0.70 -13.04 16.35
C ILE A 113 -1.11 -11.66 15.85
N LEU A 114 -2.11 -11.60 14.97
CA LEU A 114 -2.63 -10.32 14.46
C LEU A 114 -3.24 -9.48 15.58
N GLY A 115 -3.94 -10.13 16.51
CA GLY A 115 -4.53 -9.49 17.69
C GLY A 115 -3.47 -8.85 18.58
N CYS A 116 -2.38 -9.56 18.86
CA CYS A 116 -1.26 -9.04 19.65
C CYS A 116 -0.60 -7.81 19.01
N ARG A 117 -0.41 -7.81 17.68
CA ARG A 117 0.14 -6.63 16.99
C ARG A 117 -0.78 -5.40 17.07
N LEU A 118 -2.09 -5.59 16.89
CA LEU A 118 -3.07 -4.51 17.01
C LEU A 118 -3.15 -3.99 18.45
N GLU A 119 -3.09 -4.89 19.43
CA GLU A 119 -3.03 -4.58 20.86
C GLU A 119 -1.84 -3.69 21.18
N ASN A 120 -0.63 -4.08 20.76
CA ASN A 120 0.58 -3.31 21.01
C ASN A 120 0.53 -1.92 20.37
N GLN A 121 -0.03 -1.83 19.15
CA GLN A 121 -0.19 -0.55 18.46
C GLN A 121 -1.19 0.36 19.18
N TRP A 122 -2.35 -0.17 19.55
CA TRP A 122 -3.35 0.59 20.30
C TRP A 122 -2.82 1.04 21.65
N GLN A 123 -2.12 0.14 22.36
CA GLN A 123 -1.49 0.43 23.64
C GLN A 123 -0.47 1.57 23.50
N SER A 124 0.33 1.59 22.43
CA SER A 124 1.24 2.69 22.13
C SER A 124 0.50 4.03 21.95
N PHE A 125 -0.61 4.06 21.19
CA PHE A 125 -1.40 5.27 21.06
C PHE A 125 -1.97 5.74 22.40
N TYR A 126 -2.45 4.81 23.23
CA TYR A 126 -3.06 5.13 24.51
C TYR A 126 -2.02 5.62 25.53
N SER A 127 -0.85 4.97 25.61
CA SER A 127 0.22 5.34 26.54
C SER A 127 0.79 6.72 26.21
N HIS A 128 0.93 7.05 24.94
CA HIS A 128 1.38 8.37 24.48
C HIS A 128 0.26 9.41 24.44
N LYS A 129 -0.95 9.08 24.91
CA LYS A 129 -2.13 9.95 24.89
C LYS A 129 -2.34 10.58 23.51
N ASN A 130 -2.18 9.78 22.46
CA ASN A 130 -2.40 10.21 21.09
C ASN A 130 -3.90 10.30 20.80
N ALA A 131 -4.49 11.43 21.22
CA ALA A 131 -5.91 11.73 21.06
C ALA A 131 -6.34 11.66 19.60
N ILE A 132 -5.49 12.17 18.69
CA ILE A 132 -5.79 12.22 17.27
C ILE A 132 -5.98 10.82 16.71
N ALA A 133 -5.04 9.90 16.97
CA ALA A 133 -5.11 8.53 16.46
C ALA A 133 -6.34 7.80 17.01
N ILE A 134 -6.48 7.73 18.34
CA ILE A 134 -7.57 6.97 18.98
C ILE A 134 -8.94 7.55 18.63
N ARG A 135 -9.13 8.87 18.74
CA ARG A 135 -10.40 9.52 18.40
C ARG A 135 -10.76 9.32 16.94
N SER A 136 -9.80 9.45 16.02
CA SER A 136 -10.07 9.24 14.59
C SER A 136 -10.53 7.82 14.27
N ILE A 137 -10.01 6.81 14.98
CA ILE A 137 -10.42 5.42 14.82
C ILE A 137 -11.83 5.23 15.39
N GLN A 138 -12.05 5.71 16.62
CA GLN A 138 -13.36 5.64 17.30
C GLN A 138 -14.47 6.31 16.49
N ASP A 139 -14.26 7.54 16.03
CA ASP A 139 -15.24 8.31 15.26
C ASP A 139 -15.55 7.63 13.92
N ARG A 140 -14.57 6.97 13.29
CA ARG A 140 -14.80 6.34 11.96
C ARG A 140 -15.38 4.96 12.01
N LEU A 141 -15.08 4.21 13.06
CA LEU A 141 -15.64 2.89 13.29
C LEU A 141 -16.88 2.94 14.19
N GLN A 142 -17.27 4.12 14.67
CA GLN A 142 -18.38 4.32 15.59
C GLN A 142 -18.28 3.33 16.77
N CYS A 143 -17.10 3.30 17.39
CA CYS A 143 -16.73 2.36 18.45
C CYS A 143 -16.05 3.09 19.61
N CYS A 144 -16.02 2.44 20.77
CA CYS A 144 -15.32 2.91 21.96
C CYS A 144 -14.35 1.85 22.44
N GLY A 145 -13.17 2.30 22.86
CA GLY A 145 -12.14 1.44 23.44
C GLY A 145 -11.65 0.32 22.52
N PHE A 146 -10.66 -0.45 22.98
CA PHE A 146 -10.02 -1.45 22.15
C PHE A 146 -10.76 -2.77 22.16
N ARG A 147 -10.69 -3.52 23.27
CA ARG A 147 -11.35 -4.82 23.45
C ARG A 147 -12.73 -4.71 24.10
N SER A 148 -13.02 -3.59 24.72
CA SER A 148 -14.23 -3.28 25.45
C SER A 148 -14.57 -1.80 25.26
N THR A 149 -15.84 -1.42 25.40
CA THR A 149 -16.27 -0.03 25.26
C THR A 149 -15.64 0.92 26.28
N ARG A 150 -15.16 0.38 27.40
CA ARG A 150 -14.58 1.15 28.51
C ARG A 150 -13.05 1.05 28.59
N ASP A 151 -12.39 0.24 27.76
CA ASP A 151 -10.95 0.06 27.85
C ASP A 151 -10.20 1.00 26.90
N ARG A 152 -9.27 1.80 27.44
CA ARG A 152 -8.29 2.57 26.64
C ARG A 152 -8.89 3.40 25.49
N GLY A 153 -10.08 3.95 25.71
CA GLY A 153 -10.74 4.86 24.80
C GLY A 153 -10.33 6.32 25.01
N TRP A 154 -10.68 7.15 24.04
CA TRP A 154 -10.74 8.60 24.14
C TRP A 154 -12.19 9.03 24.42
N PRO A 155 -12.47 10.03 25.28
CA PRO A 155 -11.54 10.89 26.00
C PRO A 155 -10.68 10.14 27.02
N PHE A 156 -9.43 10.58 27.21
CA PHE A 156 -8.56 9.97 28.21
C PHE A 156 -9.01 10.41 29.61
N PRO A 157 -9.13 9.48 30.57
CA PRO A 157 -9.55 9.82 31.92
C PRO A 157 -8.53 10.78 32.55
N SER A 158 -9.04 11.83 33.18
CA SER A 158 -8.27 12.81 33.96
C SER A 158 -8.81 12.86 35.39
N ALA A 159 -8.07 13.47 36.32
CA ALA A 159 -8.48 13.53 37.72
C ALA A 159 -9.79 14.32 37.94
N SER A 160 -10.13 15.23 37.02
CA SER A 160 -11.31 16.10 37.10
C SER A 160 -12.43 15.75 36.11
N ASP A 161 -12.14 14.95 35.09
CA ASP A 161 -13.10 14.57 34.04
C ASP A 161 -12.96 13.09 33.72
N GLN A 162 -13.99 12.33 34.12
CA GLN A 162 -14.07 10.88 34.00
C GLN A 162 -15.08 10.45 32.93
N ARG A 163 -15.45 11.37 32.03
CA ARG A 163 -16.32 11.07 30.89
C ARG A 163 -15.69 9.98 30.02
N ASP A 164 -16.43 8.89 29.85
CA ASP A 164 -16.06 7.80 28.98
C ASP A 164 -16.57 8.03 27.55
N CYS A 165 -15.98 7.34 26.59
CA CYS A 165 -16.37 7.43 25.18
C CYS A 165 -17.87 7.15 24.97
N THR A 166 -18.40 6.15 25.66
CA THR A 166 -19.80 5.73 25.57
C THR A 166 -20.77 6.85 25.95
N SER A 167 -20.50 7.58 27.03
CA SER A 167 -21.32 8.70 27.47
C SER A 167 -21.13 9.95 26.61
N ALA A 168 -19.92 10.16 26.08
CA ALA A 168 -19.61 11.30 25.23
C ALA A 168 -20.20 11.19 23.81
N PHE A 169 -20.24 9.98 23.23
CA PHE A 169 -20.55 9.78 21.81
C PHE A 169 -21.65 8.75 21.53
N GLY A 170 -22.04 7.94 22.52
CA GLY A 170 -23.09 6.93 22.36
C GLY A 170 -22.66 5.67 21.60
N TYR A 171 -21.37 5.47 21.30
CA TYR A 171 -20.92 4.25 20.62
C TYR A 171 -20.91 3.05 21.57
N THR A 172 -21.45 1.90 21.14
CA THR A 172 -21.73 0.74 22.00
C THR A 172 -20.88 -0.50 21.72
N GLN A 173 -19.94 -0.41 20.79
CA GLN A 173 -19.11 -1.54 20.35
C GLN A 173 -17.62 -1.27 20.55
N SER A 174 -16.83 -2.34 20.73
CA SER A 174 -15.36 -2.27 20.83
C SER A 174 -14.70 -2.05 19.47
N CYS A 175 -13.59 -1.32 19.40
CA CYS A 175 -12.91 -1.05 18.14
C CYS A 175 -12.12 -2.23 17.58
N PHE A 176 -11.81 -3.26 18.37
CA PHE A 176 -10.94 -4.37 17.96
C PHE A 176 -11.42 -5.08 16.69
N ALA A 177 -12.68 -5.53 16.67
CA ALA A 177 -13.22 -6.29 15.54
C ALA A 177 -13.25 -5.45 14.25
N GLY A 178 -13.75 -4.22 14.33
CA GLY A 178 -13.82 -3.30 13.20
C GLY A 178 -12.45 -2.90 12.67
N TRP A 179 -11.51 -2.59 13.56
CA TRP A 179 -10.16 -2.19 13.18
C TRP A 179 -9.35 -3.36 12.63
N ARG A 180 -9.54 -4.58 13.15
CA ARG A 180 -8.96 -5.80 12.58
C ARG A 180 -9.52 -6.10 11.18
N SER A 181 -10.82 -5.95 10.99
CA SER A 181 -11.44 -6.12 9.66
C SER A 181 -10.84 -5.12 8.66
N ALA A 182 -10.70 -3.85 9.07
CA ALA A 182 -10.05 -2.83 8.25
C ALA A 182 -8.58 -3.18 7.92
N GLN A 183 -7.83 -3.73 8.89
CA GLN A 183 -6.46 -4.23 8.70
C GLN A 183 -6.38 -5.35 7.65
N ARG A 184 -7.25 -6.36 7.76
CA ARG A 184 -7.29 -7.49 6.82
C ARG A 184 -7.67 -7.04 5.42
N GLN A 185 -8.66 -6.15 5.30
CA GLN A 185 -9.06 -5.59 4.00
C GLN A 185 -7.90 -4.82 3.34
N ALA A 186 -7.21 -3.97 4.10
CA ALA A 186 -6.06 -3.22 3.57
C ALA A 186 -4.91 -4.17 3.16
N ALA A 187 -4.60 -5.18 3.96
CA ALA A 187 -3.58 -6.18 3.63
C ALA A 187 -3.95 -6.98 2.37
N THR A 188 -5.22 -7.34 2.21
CA THR A 188 -5.72 -8.03 1.01
C THR A 188 -5.54 -7.17 -0.24
N MET A 189 -5.87 -5.87 -0.17
CA MET A 189 -5.68 -4.95 -1.30
C MET A 189 -4.21 -4.83 -1.70
N VAL A 190 -3.30 -4.71 -0.72
CA VAL A 190 -1.86 -4.64 -0.96
C VAL A 190 -1.34 -5.94 -1.57
N PHE A 191 -1.76 -7.09 -1.02
CA PHE A 191 -1.38 -8.40 -1.55
C PHE A 191 -1.83 -8.58 -3.00
N THR A 192 -3.09 -8.28 -3.30
CA THR A 192 -3.63 -8.37 -4.67
C THR A 192 -2.89 -7.44 -5.63
N ALA A 193 -2.62 -6.19 -5.24
CA ALA A 193 -1.85 -5.26 -6.06
C ALA A 193 -0.41 -5.76 -6.32
N ALA A 194 0.24 -6.34 -5.31
CA ALA A 194 1.58 -6.90 -5.45
C ALA A 194 1.61 -8.10 -6.39
N ILE A 195 0.66 -9.04 -6.27
CA ILE A 195 0.56 -10.20 -7.17
C ILE A 195 0.27 -9.78 -8.60
N LEU A 196 -0.67 -8.85 -8.83
CA LEU A 196 -0.92 -8.30 -10.16
C LEU A 196 0.34 -7.69 -10.77
N SER A 197 1.12 -6.95 -9.97
CA SER A 197 2.39 -6.35 -10.41
C SER A 197 3.43 -7.39 -10.81
N LEU A 198 3.52 -8.49 -10.06
CA LEU A 198 4.44 -9.60 -10.39
C LEU A 198 3.99 -10.38 -11.64
N VAL A 199 2.70 -10.63 -11.80
CA VAL A 199 2.16 -11.31 -12.99
C VAL A 199 2.42 -10.50 -14.26
N MET A 200 2.22 -9.17 -14.20
CA MET A 200 2.54 -8.28 -15.33
C MET A 200 4.02 -8.34 -15.72
N LYS A 201 4.93 -8.51 -14.75
CA LYS A 201 6.37 -8.62 -15.02
C LYS A 201 6.76 -9.95 -15.65
N VAL A 202 6.13 -11.06 -15.25
CA VAL A 202 6.46 -12.40 -15.77
C VAL A 202 5.85 -12.67 -17.14
N GLY A 203 4.70 -12.05 -17.45
CA GLY A 203 4.00 -12.22 -18.72
C GLY A 203 4.30 -11.17 -19.81
N GLY A 204 5.16 -10.19 -19.52
CA GLY A 204 5.58 -9.12 -20.43
C GLY A 204 6.88 -9.40 -21.16
#